data_AF-A0A915NAE0-F1
#
_entry.id   AF-A0A915NAE0-F1
#
_cell.length_a   1.000
_cell.length_b   1.000
_cell.length_c   1.000
_cell.angle_alpha   90.00
_cell.angle_beta   90.00
_cell.angle_gamma   90.00
#
_symmetry.space_group_name_H-M   'P 1'
#
loop_
_entity.id
_entity.type
_entity.pdbx_description
1 polymer ?
#
loop_
_entity_poly.entity_id
_entity_poly.type
_entity_poly.pdbx_seq_one_letter_code
_entity_poly.pdbx_strand_id
1 'polypeptide(L)'
;MTEKMSYNGENIKQPNVGWFFSRKYITENDAYLFDKQIATICANYGKIGFSFITYPIGGIYRYNCQINKNRNARPIHLPDLQMEIQFWQKYVNCALSSWIV
;
A
#
# COMPACT_ATOMS: atom_id res chain seq x y z
N MET A 1 -27.98 -29.38 -16.75
CA MET A 1 -28.49 -29.23 -15.37
C MET A 1 -27.33 -29.61 -14.47
N THR A 2 -26.56 -28.61 -14.03
CA THR A 2 -25.29 -28.84 -13.30
C THR A 2 -25.55 -28.48 -11.85
N GLU A 3 -25.55 -29.49 -10.98
CA GLU A 3 -25.79 -29.32 -9.55
C GLU A 3 -24.75 -28.39 -8.94
N LYS A 4 -25.24 -27.30 -8.32
CA LYS A 4 -24.41 -26.45 -7.47
C LYS A 4 -24.15 -27.23 -6.18
N MET A 5 -22.87 -27.56 -5.94
CA MET A 5 -22.38 -27.99 -4.63
C MET A 5 -22.70 -26.87 -3.62
N SER A 6 -23.74 -27.08 -2.82
CA SER A 6 -24.07 -26.22 -1.69
C SER A 6 -23.11 -26.53 -0.56
N TYR A 7 -22.03 -25.74 -0.45
CA TYR A 7 -21.24 -25.72 0.78
C TYR A 7 -22.10 -25.11 1.88
N ASN A 8 -22.46 -25.93 2.87
CA ASN A 8 -22.90 -25.46 4.18
C ASN A 8 -21.70 -24.77 4.84
N GLY A 9 -21.44 -23.52 4.45
CA GLY A 9 -20.34 -22.72 4.96
C GLY A 9 -20.75 -22.12 6.29
N GLU A 10 -20.16 -22.60 7.38
CA GLU A 10 -19.91 -21.73 8.52
C GLU A 10 -19.40 -20.38 7.97
N ASN A 11 -19.84 -19.28 8.59
CA ASN A 11 -19.47 -17.94 8.16
C ASN A 11 -17.99 -17.70 8.49
N ILE A 12 -17.09 -18.35 7.74
CA ILE A 12 -15.65 -18.25 7.89
C ILE A 12 -15.34 -16.79 7.57
N LYS A 13 -15.16 -15.98 8.62
CA LYS A 13 -14.66 -14.62 8.47
C LYS A 13 -13.37 -14.71 7.67
N GLN A 14 -13.38 -14.13 6.48
CA GLN A 14 -12.17 -14.09 5.66
C GLN A 14 -11.06 -13.43 6.48
N PRO A 15 -9.83 -13.99 6.46
CA PRO A 15 -8.73 -13.41 7.20
C PRO A 15 -8.47 -11.99 6.71
N ASN A 16 -8.14 -11.10 7.63
CA ASN A 16 -7.75 -9.74 7.29
C ASN A 16 -6.29 -9.75 6.78
N VAL A 17 -6.11 -9.69 5.46
CA VAL A 17 -4.79 -9.82 4.81
C VAL A 17 -4.39 -8.50 4.18
N GLY A 18 -3.17 -8.05 4.47
CA GLY A 18 -2.60 -6.81 3.96
C GLY A 18 -1.58 -7.04 2.84
N TRP A 19 -1.51 -6.10 1.89
CA TRP A 19 -0.41 -6.05 0.92
C TRP A 19 0.68 -5.09 1.37
N PHE A 20 1.95 -5.52 1.36
CA PHE A 20 3.11 -4.69 1.65
C PHE A 20 3.88 -4.41 0.37
N PHE A 21 4.19 -3.14 0.09
CA PHE A 21 4.93 -2.75 -1.10
C PHE A 21 6.36 -3.33 -1.10
N SER A 22 6.81 -3.82 -2.26
CA SER A 22 8.17 -4.37 -2.39
C SER A 22 9.11 -3.38 -3.03
N ARG A 23 10.28 -3.16 -2.43
CA ARG A 23 11.33 -2.30 -3.00
C ARG A 23 12.00 -2.88 -4.25
N LYS A 24 12.01 -4.21 -4.39
CA LYS A 24 12.95 -4.92 -5.27
C LYS A 24 12.78 -4.58 -6.76
N TYR A 25 11.60 -4.09 -7.16
CA TYR A 25 11.25 -3.86 -8.56
C TYR A 25 10.65 -2.47 -8.82
N ILE A 26 10.87 -1.50 -7.91
CA ILE A 26 10.33 -0.15 -8.05
C ILE A 26 11.47 0.81 -8.33
N THR A 27 11.50 1.38 -9.55
CA THR A 27 12.47 2.45 -9.87
C THR A 27 12.11 3.75 -9.15
N GLU A 28 13.01 4.72 -9.17
CA GLU A 28 12.74 6.04 -8.59
C GLU A 28 11.56 6.76 -9.24
N ASN A 29 11.46 6.67 -10.57
CA ASN A 29 10.35 7.27 -11.33
C ASN A 29 9.03 6.55 -11.01
N ASP A 30 9.05 5.22 -10.91
CA ASP A 30 7.87 4.45 -10.52
C ASP A 30 7.42 4.82 -9.10
N ALA A 31 8.37 4.94 -8.16
CA ALA A 31 8.07 5.34 -6.79
C ALA A 31 7.38 6.71 -6.74
N TYR A 32 7.90 7.68 -7.49
CA TYR A 32 7.31 9.01 -7.59
C TYR A 32 5.91 9.00 -8.22
N LEU A 33 5.63 8.11 -9.18
CA LEU A 33 4.30 7.98 -9.78
C LEU A 33 3.32 7.23 -8.88
N PHE A 34 3.74 6.12 -8.26
CA PHE A 34 2.90 5.29 -7.39
C PHE A 34 2.42 6.05 -6.15
N ASP A 35 3.28 6.91 -5.61
CA ASP A 35 2.93 7.79 -4.50
C ASP A 35 1.75 8.72 -4.80
N LYS A 36 1.47 9.00 -6.09
CA LYS A 36 0.32 9.82 -6.57
C LYS A 36 -0.88 8.98 -7.02
N GLN A 37 -0.79 7.67 -6.88
CA GLN A 37 -1.79 6.71 -7.36
C GLN A 37 -2.21 5.71 -6.28
N ILE A 38 -1.96 6.02 -5.00
CA ILE A 38 -2.22 5.08 -3.90
C ILE A 38 -3.70 4.70 -3.82
N ALA A 39 -4.62 5.62 -4.15
CA ALA A 39 -6.06 5.33 -4.22
C ALA A 39 -6.38 4.24 -5.26
N THR A 40 -5.80 4.34 -6.46
CA THR A 40 -5.94 3.33 -7.51
C THR A 40 -5.30 2.00 -7.12
N ILE A 41 -4.13 2.06 -6.49
CA ILE A 41 -3.42 0.88 -5.96
C ILE A 41 -4.31 0.15 -4.93
N CYS A 42 -4.84 0.87 -3.93
CA CYS A 42 -5.78 0.33 -2.95
C CYS A 42 -6.99 -0.34 -3.60
N ALA A 43 -7.62 0.33 -4.57
CA ALA A 43 -8.78 -0.20 -5.28
C ALA A 43 -8.46 -1.49 -6.05
N ASN A 44 -7.27 -1.56 -6.68
CA ASN A 44 -6.85 -2.74 -7.44
C ASN A 44 -6.52 -3.93 -6.52
N TYR A 45 -5.79 -3.71 -5.42
CA TYR A 45 -5.48 -4.77 -4.47
C TYR A 45 -6.73 -5.23 -3.69
N GLY A 46 -7.68 -4.33 -3.44
CA GLY A 46 -8.98 -4.67 -2.87
C GLY A 46 -9.77 -5.65 -3.75
N LYS A 47 -9.75 -5.47 -5.08
CA LYS A 47 -10.38 -6.42 -6.02
C LYS A 47 -9.76 -7.82 -6.00
N ILE A 48 -8.48 -7.92 -5.62
CA ILE A 48 -7.73 -9.18 -5.54
C ILE A 48 -7.94 -9.87 -4.17
N GLY A 49 -8.59 -9.20 -3.21
CA GLY A 49 -8.92 -9.75 -1.90
C GLY A 49 -8.06 -9.25 -0.74
N PHE A 50 -7.19 -8.26 -0.96
CA PHE A 50 -6.48 -7.61 0.14
C PHE A 50 -7.41 -6.64 0.88
N SER A 51 -7.37 -6.71 2.20
CA SER A 51 -8.22 -5.93 3.11
C SER A 51 -7.63 -4.56 3.44
N PHE A 52 -6.31 -4.42 3.40
CA PHE A 52 -5.58 -3.16 3.59
C PHE A 52 -4.25 -3.20 2.85
N ILE A 53 -3.57 -2.06 2.80
CA ILE A 53 -2.18 -1.97 2.35
C ILE A 53 -1.31 -1.43 3.47
N THR A 54 -0.05 -1.85 3.50
CA THR A 54 0.98 -1.20 4.31
C THR A 54 1.88 -0.40 3.37
N TYR A 55 1.92 0.92 3.58
CA TYR A 55 2.57 1.88 2.69
C TYR A 55 3.44 2.85 3.49
N PRO A 56 4.58 3.34 2.99
CA PRO A 56 5.43 4.22 3.76
C PRO A 56 4.80 5.61 3.84
N ILE A 57 4.65 6.17 5.04
CA ILE A 57 3.96 7.47 5.24
C ILE A 57 4.66 8.63 4.51
N GLY A 58 5.97 8.50 4.30
CA GLY A 58 6.76 9.46 3.53
C GLY A 58 6.64 9.32 2.01
N GLY A 59 5.93 8.31 1.51
CA GLY A 59 5.97 7.87 0.12
C GLY A 59 7.13 6.90 -0.17
N ILE A 60 6.96 6.03 -1.15
CA ILE A 60 7.99 5.09 -1.63
C ILE A 60 9.19 5.88 -2.14
N TYR A 61 8.96 7.04 -2.76
CA TYR A 61 10.03 7.90 -3.26
C TYR A 61 11.02 8.28 -2.16
N ARG A 62 10.51 8.61 -0.96
CA ARG A 62 11.32 8.87 0.23
C ARG A 62 11.85 7.60 0.88
N TYR A 63 11.02 6.56 0.93
CA TYR A 63 11.37 5.27 1.53
C TYR A 63 12.58 4.62 0.83
N ASN A 64 12.69 4.76 -0.49
CA ASN A 64 13.78 4.21 -1.29
C ASN A 64 15.01 5.12 -1.39
N CYS A 65 15.00 6.28 -0.73
CA CYS A 65 16.17 7.15 -0.67
C CYS A 65 17.34 6.38 -0.04
N GLN A 66 18.42 6.18 -0.81
CA GLN A 66 19.70 5.75 -0.25
C GLN A 66 20.34 6.97 0.42
N ILE A 67 20.22 7.05 1.74
CA ILE A 67 20.93 8.05 2.52
C ILE A 67 22.39 7.63 2.60
N ASN A 68 23.18 8.06 1.62
CA ASN A 68 24.62 8.16 1.78
C ASN A 68 24.91 9.43 2.59
N LYS A 69 26.01 9.44 3.36
CA LYS A 69 26.40 10.43 4.39
C LYS A 69 26.28 11.93 4.01
N ASN A 70 26.08 12.26 2.72
CA ASN A 70 26.00 13.63 2.20
C ASN A 70 24.68 13.96 1.46
N ARG A 71 23.64 13.11 1.53
CA ARG A 71 22.34 13.38 0.87
C ARG A 71 21.26 13.74 1.89
N ASN A 72 20.61 14.87 1.67
CA ASN A 72 19.39 15.24 2.37
C ASN A 72 18.31 14.19 2.12
N ALA A 73 17.56 13.84 3.15
CA ALA A 73 16.38 12.99 3.00
C ALA A 73 15.41 13.63 2.01
N ARG A 74 14.80 12.82 1.14
CA ARG A 74 13.72 13.27 0.26
C ARG A 74 12.54 13.77 1.11
N PRO A 75 11.83 14.82 0.68
CA PRO A 75 10.64 15.29 1.36
C PRO A 75 9.54 14.22 1.35
N ILE A 76 8.55 14.38 2.23
CA ILE A 76 7.33 13.57 2.19
C ILE A 76 6.66 13.79 0.83
N HIS A 77 6.39 12.69 0.15
CA HIS A 77 5.78 12.69 -1.17
C HIS A 77 4.65 11.66 -1.17
N LEU A 78 3.58 11.93 -0.42
CA LEU A 78 2.36 11.11 -0.40
C LEU A 78 1.14 12.03 -0.24
N PRO A 79 0.62 12.60 -1.34
CA PRO A 79 -0.50 13.54 -1.27
C PRO A 79 -1.78 12.91 -0.68
N ASP A 80 -2.40 13.57 0.28
CA ASP A 80 -3.60 13.13 0.99
C ASP A 80 -4.89 13.26 0.15
N LEU A 81 -4.98 14.28 -0.71
CA LEU A 81 -6.13 14.57 -1.59
C LEU A 81 -6.50 13.46 -2.59
N GLN A 82 -5.73 12.37 -2.65
CA GLN A 82 -6.00 11.22 -3.53
C GLN A 82 -7.22 10.40 -3.12
N MET A 83 -7.60 10.42 -1.83
CA MET A 83 -8.79 9.74 -1.32
C MET A 83 -9.31 10.41 -0.05
N GLU A 84 -10.59 10.20 0.25
CA GLU A 84 -11.20 10.73 1.47
C GLU A 84 -10.53 10.17 2.74
N ILE A 85 -10.53 10.98 3.81
CA ILE A 85 -9.85 10.67 5.07
C ILE A 85 -10.28 9.32 5.68
N GLN A 86 -11.55 8.95 5.54
CA GLN A 86 -12.09 7.68 6.03
C GLN A 86 -11.44 6.46 5.34
N PHE A 87 -11.03 6.59 4.08
CA PHE A 87 -10.36 5.52 3.35
C PHE A 87 -8.90 5.38 3.76
N TRP A 88 -8.21 6.49 4.02
CA TRP A 88 -6.88 6.47 4.63
C TRP A 88 -6.88 5.74 5.97
N GLN A 89 -7.81 6.11 6.85
CA GLN A 89 -7.93 5.51 8.19
C GLN A 89 -8.27 4.01 8.16
N LYS A 90 -9.05 3.57 7.17
CA LYS A 90 -9.53 2.19 7.09
C LYS A 90 -8.58 1.24 6.37
N TYR A 91 -7.93 1.70 5.30
CA TYR A 91 -7.24 0.82 4.36
C TYR A 91 -5.72 0.99 4.31
N VAL A 92 -5.16 2.03 4.94
CA VAL A 92 -3.73 2.33 4.84
C VAL A 92 -3.04 2.23 6.20
N ASN A 93 -2.25 1.18 6.38
CA ASN A 93 -1.29 1.07 7.48
C ASN A 93 0.02 1.75 7.10
N CYS A 94 0.56 2.56 8.00
CA CYS A 94 1.75 3.35 7.74
C CYS A 94 3.03 2.63 8.17
N ALA A 95 4.06 2.66 7.31
CA ALA A 95 5.41 2.23 7.64
C ALA A 95 6.38 3.41 7.70
N LEU A 96 7.38 3.34 8.58
CA LEU A 96 8.48 4.30 8.65
C LEU A 96 9.49 4.04 7.52
N SER A 97 10.14 5.09 7.02
CA SER A 97 11.25 4.94 6.07
C SER A 97 12.38 4.12 6.67
N SER A 98 12.82 3.05 6.00
CA SER A 98 13.72 2.07 6.64
C SER A 98 15.08 2.61 7.06
N TRP A 99 15.49 3.77 6.55
CA TRP A 99 16.76 4.40 6.91
C TRP A 99 16.65 5.20 8.23
N ILE A 100 15.44 5.35 8.77
CA ILE A 100 15.18 5.98 10.08
C ILE A 100 15.41 4.96 11.22
N VAL A 101 15.28 3.67 10.93
CA VAL A 101 15.23 2.57 11.91
C VAL A 101 16.52 1.78 11.90
#